data_AF-A0A5I5XEU4-F1
#
_entry.id   AF-A0A5I5XEU4-F1
#
_cell.length_a   1.000
_cell.length_b   1.000
_cell.length_c   1.000
_cell.angle_alpha   90.00
_cell.angle_beta   90.00
_cell.angle_gamma   90.00
#
_symmetry.space_group_name_H-M   'P 1'
#
loop_
_entity.id
_entity.type
_entity.pdbx_description
1 polymer ?
#
loop_
_entity_poly.entity_id
_entity_poly.type
_entity_poly.pdbx_seq_one_letter_code
_entity_poly.pdbx_strand_id
1 'polypeptide(L)'
;MRADKSLSPFEIRLYRHYRIVHGIRIALAFILTFLLVRLFSIPEGTWPLITLVVIMGPISFWGNVVPRAFERIGGTILGAALGLVALRLELFSLPLMLVWCAIAMFLCGWLALGKKPYQALLIGITLAVVVGAPAGDMNTALWRGGDVILGSLLAMLFTGVWPQRAFLHWRIQLAHCVTAYNRVYQAALSPNLLERPRLDKHLQRLLNDVVKMRGLITPASKETRIQKSIFEAIQTINRNLVCMLELQINAHWATRASHFVMLNAHTLRETQQMTQQTLLTIAHALFEGNPQPVLANTGKLNDIAAELRQLMNEQQGDAVAETPIHGYVWLSMETARQLELLSHLICRALRK
;
A
#
# COMPACT_ATOMS: atom_id res chain seq x y z
N MET A 1 1.96 -14.53 -11.31
CA MET A 1 3.30 -13.99 -10.97
C MET A 1 3.92 -14.93 -9.95
N ARG A 2 5.22 -15.24 -10.06
CA ARG A 2 5.95 -16.02 -9.05
C ARG A 2 6.34 -15.09 -7.89
N ALA A 3 5.80 -15.32 -6.69
CA ALA A 3 6.02 -14.47 -5.52
C ALA A 3 7.43 -14.64 -4.93
N ASP A 4 8.01 -15.84 -5.12
CA ASP A 4 9.31 -16.34 -4.68
C ASP A 4 10.50 -15.82 -5.51
N LYS A 5 10.27 -15.07 -6.59
CA LYS A 5 11.35 -14.57 -7.44
C LYS A 5 12.15 -13.48 -6.74
N SER A 6 13.48 -13.51 -6.89
CA SER A 6 14.36 -12.42 -6.50
C SER A 6 14.04 -11.12 -7.26
N LEU A 7 14.21 -10.00 -6.58
CA LEU A 7 14.06 -8.68 -7.18
C LEU A 7 15.28 -8.39 -8.06
N SER A 8 15.03 -8.09 -9.33
CA SER A 8 16.08 -7.69 -10.26
C SER A 8 16.57 -6.26 -9.97
N PRO A 9 17.85 -5.93 -10.26
CA PRO A 9 18.36 -4.57 -10.15
C PRO A 9 17.55 -3.55 -10.96
N PHE A 10 16.97 -3.99 -12.07
CA PHE A 10 16.08 -3.18 -12.90
C PHE A 10 14.78 -2.82 -12.18
N GLU A 11 14.12 -3.77 -11.52
CA GLU A 11 12.88 -3.54 -10.75
C GLU A 11 13.12 -2.56 -9.58
N ILE A 12 14.26 -2.68 -8.91
CA ILE A 12 14.67 -1.77 -7.83
C ILE A 12 14.89 -0.34 -8.38
N ARG A 13 15.56 -0.22 -9.53
CA ARG A 13 15.78 1.08 -10.20
C ARG A 13 14.47 1.71 -10.67
N LEU A 14 13.54 0.90 -11.14
CA LEU A 14 12.20 1.31 -11.56
C LEU A 14 11.41 1.91 -10.40
N TYR A 15 11.45 1.24 -9.24
CA TYR A 15 10.85 1.73 -8.01
C TYR A 15 11.45 3.09 -7.58
N ARG A 16 12.79 3.22 -7.63
CA ARG A 16 13.46 4.46 -7.21
C ARG A 16 12.99 5.68 -7.99
N HIS A 17 12.67 5.52 -9.27
CA HIS A 17 12.17 6.60 -10.14
C HIS A 17 10.71 6.37 -10.56
N TYR A 18 9.91 5.77 -9.68
CA TYR A 18 8.53 5.37 -9.97
C TYR A 18 7.68 6.50 -10.57
N ARG A 19 7.81 7.74 -10.07
CA ARG A 19 7.08 8.90 -10.59
C ARG A 19 7.46 9.25 -12.03
N ILE A 20 8.76 9.17 -12.35
CA ILE A 20 9.28 9.47 -13.70
C ILE A 20 8.82 8.39 -14.67
N VAL A 21 8.95 7.11 -14.28
CA VAL A 21 8.51 5.98 -15.09
C VAL A 21 7.00 6.06 -15.36
N HIS A 22 6.20 6.37 -14.34
CA HIS A 22 4.76 6.53 -14.49
C HIS A 22 4.41 7.69 -15.42
N GLY A 23 5.09 8.84 -15.26
CA GLY A 23 4.90 10.00 -16.13
C GLY A 23 5.23 9.71 -17.60
N ILE A 24 6.38 9.09 -17.87
CA ILE A 24 6.78 8.68 -19.23
C ILE A 24 5.76 7.69 -19.82
N ARG A 25 5.29 6.72 -19.03
CA ARG A 25 4.30 5.74 -19.48
C ARG A 25 2.97 6.40 -19.86
N ILE A 26 2.47 7.34 -19.06
CA ILE A 26 1.25 8.09 -19.39
C ILE A 26 1.47 8.92 -20.65
N ALA A 27 2.60 9.62 -20.76
CA ALA A 27 2.91 10.46 -21.93
C ALA A 27 2.95 9.62 -23.22
N LEU A 28 3.64 8.48 -23.21
CA LEU A 28 3.71 7.57 -24.35
C LEU A 28 2.34 7.00 -24.69
N ALA A 29 1.59 6.53 -23.69
CA ALA A 29 0.25 5.99 -23.89
C ALA A 29 -0.70 7.04 -24.50
N PHE A 30 -0.63 8.28 -24.01
CA PHE A 30 -1.43 9.39 -24.55
C PHE A 30 -1.06 9.73 -26.00
N ILE A 31 0.24 9.89 -26.31
CA ILE A 31 0.71 10.22 -27.66
C ILE A 31 0.31 9.12 -28.65
N LEU A 32 0.50 7.85 -28.28
CA LEU A 32 0.17 6.72 -29.14
C LEU A 32 -1.34 6.59 -29.36
N THR A 33 -2.16 6.74 -28.31
CA THR A 33 -3.62 6.76 -28.46
C THR A 33 -4.08 7.94 -29.31
N PHE A 34 -3.49 9.12 -29.14
CA PHE A 34 -3.80 10.29 -29.95
C PHE A 34 -3.46 10.08 -31.42
N LEU A 35 -2.30 9.49 -31.70
CA LEU A 35 -1.90 9.13 -33.05
C LEU A 35 -2.86 8.11 -33.68
N LEU A 36 -3.26 7.07 -32.93
CA LEU A 36 -4.25 6.08 -33.40
C LEU A 36 -5.59 6.72 -33.73
N VAL A 37 -6.12 7.56 -32.83
CA VAL A 37 -7.38 8.28 -33.06
C VAL A 37 -7.32 9.13 -34.33
N ARG A 38 -6.20 9.81 -34.58
CA ARG A 38 -5.99 10.63 -35.77
C ARG A 38 -5.84 9.80 -37.05
N LEU A 39 -5.09 8.71 -37.02
CA LEU A 39 -4.84 7.86 -38.18
C LEU A 39 -6.10 7.12 -38.66
N PHE A 40 -6.94 6.68 -37.73
CA PHE A 40 -8.19 5.98 -38.04
C PHE A 40 -9.39 6.92 -38.19
N SER A 41 -9.20 8.24 -38.11
CA SER A 41 -10.26 9.26 -38.20
C SER A 41 -11.48 8.93 -37.34
N ILE A 42 -11.25 8.52 -36.09
CA ILE A 42 -12.31 8.04 -35.19
C ILE A 42 -13.23 9.23 -34.84
N PRO A 43 -14.55 9.13 -35.09
CA PRO A 43 -15.53 10.13 -34.67
C PRO A 43 -15.46 10.35 -33.16
N GLU A 44 -15.61 11.58 -32.67
CA GLU A 44 -15.63 11.86 -31.22
C GLU A 44 -14.39 11.38 -30.43
N GLY A 45 -13.23 11.24 -31.09
CA GLY A 45 -11.98 10.68 -30.53
C GLY A 45 -11.34 11.40 -29.32
N THR A 46 -12.04 12.35 -28.69
CA THR A 46 -11.70 12.91 -27.38
C THR A 46 -11.89 11.92 -26.23
N TRP A 47 -12.88 11.01 -26.33
CA TRP A 47 -13.25 10.09 -25.25
C TRP A 47 -12.28 8.94 -24.99
N PRO A 48 -11.65 8.33 -26.01
CA PRO A 48 -10.58 7.37 -25.77
C PRO A 48 -9.42 8.00 -24.99
N LEU A 49 -9.08 9.26 -25.28
CA LEU A 49 -8.01 10.01 -24.60
C LEU A 49 -8.36 10.33 -23.15
N ILE A 50 -9.57 10.87 -22.90
CA ILE A 50 -10.04 11.15 -21.54
C ILE A 50 -10.08 9.84 -20.73
N THR A 51 -10.59 8.77 -21.33
CA THR A 51 -10.68 7.47 -20.66
C THR A 51 -9.32 6.92 -20.27
N LEU A 52 -8.33 7.02 -21.15
CA LEU A 52 -6.97 6.61 -20.87
C LEU A 52 -6.39 7.38 -19.68
N VAL A 53 -6.52 8.71 -19.68
CA VAL A 53 -6.00 9.57 -18.60
C VAL A 53 -6.71 9.27 -17.27
N VAL A 54 -8.03 9.10 -17.27
CA VAL A 54 -8.78 8.83 -16.03
C VAL A 54 -8.43 7.47 -15.45
N ILE A 55 -8.23 6.44 -16.29
CA ILE A 55 -7.89 5.09 -15.83
C ILE A 55 -6.45 5.05 -15.30
N MET A 56 -5.49 5.54 -16.09
CA MET A 56 -4.05 5.41 -15.80
C MET A 56 -3.49 6.51 -14.89
N GLY A 57 -4.11 7.69 -14.83
CA GLY A 57 -3.56 8.86 -14.15
C GLY A 57 -3.32 8.64 -12.65
N PRO A 58 -4.38 8.43 -11.85
CA PRO A 58 -4.26 8.35 -10.39
C PRO A 58 -3.67 7.03 -9.90
N ILE A 59 -3.66 5.99 -10.75
CA ILE A 59 -3.31 4.65 -10.35
C ILE A 59 -2.50 3.96 -11.45
N SER A 60 -1.30 3.53 -11.10
CA SER A 60 -0.36 2.92 -12.06
C SER A 60 -0.37 1.40 -12.08
N PHE A 61 -0.90 0.79 -11.01
CA PHE A 61 -0.76 -0.62 -10.73
C PHE A 61 -1.75 -1.45 -11.54
N TRP A 62 -1.25 -2.55 -12.09
CA TRP A 62 -2.06 -3.49 -12.87
C TRP A 62 -3.31 -3.95 -12.10
N GLY A 63 -3.16 -4.28 -10.81
CA GLY A 63 -4.26 -4.74 -9.95
C GLY A 63 -5.39 -3.73 -9.73
N ASN A 64 -5.17 -2.46 -10.05
CA ASN A 64 -6.18 -1.41 -9.93
C ASN A 64 -6.70 -0.93 -11.29
N VAL A 65 -5.84 -0.88 -12.31
CA VAL A 65 -6.23 -0.42 -13.66
C VAL A 65 -7.28 -1.34 -14.28
N VAL A 66 -7.13 -2.66 -14.16
CA VAL A 66 -8.06 -3.63 -14.77
C VAL A 66 -9.47 -3.51 -14.19
N PRO A 67 -9.70 -3.61 -12.86
CA PRO A 67 -11.04 -3.41 -12.30
C PRO A 67 -11.63 -2.04 -12.65
N ARG A 68 -10.81 -0.99 -12.68
CA ARG A 68 -11.25 0.36 -13.00
C ARG A 68 -11.68 0.51 -14.47
N ALA A 69 -10.99 -0.16 -15.39
CA ALA A 69 -11.39 -0.24 -16.79
C ALA A 69 -12.77 -0.91 -16.93
N PHE A 70 -13.03 -2.00 -16.20
CA PHE A 70 -14.35 -2.64 -16.19
C PHE A 70 -15.44 -1.78 -15.56
N GLU A 71 -15.16 -1.10 -14.45
CA GLU A 71 -16.09 -0.14 -13.85
C GLU A 71 -16.41 1.01 -14.81
N ARG A 72 -15.44 1.43 -15.62
CA ARG A 72 -15.63 2.47 -16.63
C ARG A 72 -16.47 2.00 -17.80
N ILE A 73 -16.15 0.86 -18.39
CA ILE A 73 -16.94 0.24 -19.45
C ILE A 73 -18.39 0.04 -18.96
N GLY A 74 -18.57 -0.59 -17.80
CA GLY A 74 -19.90 -0.85 -17.25
C GLY A 74 -20.67 0.43 -16.90
N GLY A 75 -19.99 1.44 -16.33
CA GLY A 75 -20.61 2.72 -16.02
C GLY A 75 -21.07 3.48 -17.26
N THR A 76 -20.26 3.47 -18.32
CA THR A 76 -20.60 4.12 -19.59
C THR A 76 -21.73 3.39 -20.33
N ILE A 77 -21.71 2.06 -20.40
CA ILE A 77 -22.81 1.31 -21.04
C ILE A 77 -24.14 1.59 -20.34
N LEU A 78 -24.16 1.55 -19.00
CA LEU A 78 -25.37 1.82 -18.22
C LEU A 78 -25.82 3.28 -18.33
N GLY A 79 -24.89 4.24 -18.24
CA GLY A 79 -25.21 5.66 -18.38
C GLY A 79 -25.70 6.02 -19.79
N ALA A 80 -25.11 5.41 -20.83
CA ALA A 80 -25.57 5.57 -22.20
C ALA A 80 -26.98 4.99 -22.38
N ALA A 81 -27.26 3.79 -21.87
CA ALA A 81 -28.60 3.22 -21.92
C ALA A 81 -29.65 4.11 -21.24
N LEU A 82 -29.35 4.63 -20.04
CA LEU A 82 -30.24 5.55 -19.32
C LEU A 82 -30.45 6.87 -20.09
N GLY A 83 -29.41 7.40 -20.72
CA GLY A 83 -29.47 8.62 -21.54
C GLY A 83 -30.23 8.42 -22.83
N LEU A 84 -30.11 7.26 -23.47
CA LEU A 84 -30.89 6.92 -24.66
C LEU A 84 -32.39 6.82 -24.37
N VAL A 85 -32.75 6.25 -23.21
CA VAL A 85 -34.14 6.28 -22.74
C VAL A 85 -34.60 7.72 -22.54
N ALA A 86 -33.78 8.57 -21.91
CA ALA A 86 -34.10 9.99 -21.71
C ALA A 86 -34.35 10.74 -23.03
N LEU A 87 -33.45 10.61 -24.02
CA LEU A 87 -33.61 11.21 -25.35
C LEU A 87 -34.88 10.70 -26.06
N ARG A 88 -35.22 9.42 -25.88
CA ARG A 88 -36.46 8.87 -26.46
C ARG A 88 -37.72 9.45 -25.79
N LEU A 89 -37.66 9.70 -24.48
CA LEU A 89 -38.75 10.33 -23.72
C LEU A 89 -38.90 11.81 -24.07
N GLU A 90 -37.81 12.52 -24.39
CA GLU A 90 -37.83 13.91 -24.84
C GLU A 90 -38.72 14.09 -26.09
N LEU A 91 -38.64 13.15 -27.03
CA LEU A 91 -39.47 13.14 -28.24
C LEU A 91 -40.97 13.03 -27.95
N PHE A 92 -41.36 12.54 -26.76
CA PHE A 92 -42.75 12.45 -26.33
C PHE A 92 -43.15 13.62 -25.42
N SER A 93 -42.33 13.95 -24.42
CA SER A 93 -42.63 14.95 -23.40
C SER A 93 -41.38 15.35 -22.60
N LEU A 94 -41.05 16.63 -22.60
CA LEU A 94 -39.94 17.19 -21.80
C LEU A 94 -40.10 16.95 -20.28
N PRO A 95 -41.27 17.18 -19.66
CA PRO A 95 -41.48 16.83 -18.24
C PRO A 95 -41.17 15.38 -17.89
N LEU A 96 -41.52 14.43 -18.76
CA LEU A 96 -41.28 13.02 -18.54
C LEU A 96 -39.78 12.69 -18.56
N MET A 97 -39.04 13.29 -19.49
CA MET A 97 -37.57 13.20 -19.52
C MET A 97 -36.95 13.73 -18.22
N LEU A 98 -37.43 14.87 -17.71
CA LEU A 98 -36.90 15.48 -16.48
C LEU A 98 -37.13 14.58 -15.26
N VAL A 99 -38.31 13.97 -15.12
CA VAL A 99 -38.61 13.02 -14.05
C VAL A 99 -37.69 11.79 -14.14
N TRP A 100 -37.51 11.24 -15.34
CA TRP A 100 -36.60 10.12 -15.56
C TRP A 100 -35.14 10.46 -15.19
N CYS A 101 -34.65 11.64 -15.63
CA CYS A 101 -33.31 12.10 -15.30
C CYS A 101 -33.15 12.34 -13.80
N ALA A 102 -34.17 12.89 -13.12
CA ALA A 102 -34.16 13.09 -11.68
C ALA A 102 -34.04 11.75 -10.93
N ILE A 103 -34.82 10.74 -11.31
CA ILE A 103 -34.76 9.39 -10.72
C ILE A 103 -33.38 8.76 -10.99
N ALA A 104 -32.90 8.81 -12.23
CA ALA A 104 -31.62 8.23 -12.61
C ALA A 104 -30.44 8.91 -11.88
N MET A 105 -30.45 10.24 -11.77
CA MET A 105 -29.43 11.00 -11.05
C MET A 105 -29.51 10.80 -9.54
N PHE A 106 -30.70 10.65 -8.96
CA PHE A 106 -30.88 10.30 -7.56
C PHE A 106 -30.28 8.91 -7.26
N LEU A 107 -30.59 7.91 -8.07
CA LEU A 107 -30.01 6.56 -7.94
C LEU A 107 -28.50 6.58 -8.11
N CYS A 108 -27.98 7.36 -9.07
CA CYS A 108 -26.55 7.56 -9.25
C CYS A 108 -25.91 8.18 -8.00
N GLY A 109 -26.49 9.23 -7.44
CA GLY A 109 -26.01 9.89 -6.22
C GLY A 109 -26.03 8.97 -5.00
N TRP A 110 -27.08 8.16 -4.86
CA TRP A 110 -27.18 7.14 -3.81
C TRP A 110 -26.08 6.07 -3.96
N LEU A 111 -25.91 5.53 -5.17
CA LEU A 111 -24.88 4.52 -5.46
C LEU A 111 -23.46 5.07 -5.34
N ALA A 112 -23.28 6.39 -5.56
CA ALA A 112 -21.99 7.07 -5.41
C ALA A 112 -21.47 7.05 -3.96
N LEU A 113 -22.34 6.88 -2.97
CA LEU A 113 -21.97 6.68 -1.56
C LEU A 113 -21.85 5.19 -1.16
N GLY A 114 -22.04 4.27 -2.12
CA GLY A 114 -22.01 2.84 -1.91
C GLY A 114 -20.64 2.20 -2.15
N LYS A 115 -20.64 0.89 -2.47
CA LYS A 115 -19.42 0.08 -2.65
C LYS A 115 -18.62 0.40 -3.92
N LYS A 116 -19.28 0.97 -4.95
CA LYS A 116 -18.68 1.27 -6.27
C LYS A 116 -18.88 2.74 -6.64
N PRO A 117 -18.29 3.68 -5.88
CA PRO A 117 -18.51 5.12 -6.08
C PRO A 117 -18.06 5.59 -7.47
N TYR A 118 -16.98 5.02 -7.99
CA TYR A 118 -16.43 5.37 -9.30
C TYR A 118 -17.35 4.97 -10.45
N GLN A 119 -17.90 3.74 -10.42
CA GLN A 119 -18.84 3.28 -11.44
C GLN A 119 -20.11 4.14 -11.44
N ALA A 120 -20.66 4.45 -10.27
CA ALA A 120 -21.83 5.30 -10.14
C ALA A 120 -21.58 6.70 -10.73
N LEU A 121 -20.47 7.34 -10.36
CA LEU A 121 -20.09 8.65 -10.91
C LEU A 121 -20.01 8.63 -12.45
N LEU A 122 -19.49 7.56 -13.04
CA LEU A 122 -19.39 7.44 -14.50
C LEU A 122 -20.75 7.23 -15.18
N ILE A 123 -21.70 6.55 -14.53
CA ILE A 123 -23.09 6.47 -15.00
C ILE A 123 -23.67 7.88 -15.10
N GLY A 124 -23.54 8.67 -14.03
CA GLY A 124 -24.03 10.05 -13.99
C GLY A 124 -23.38 10.97 -15.03
N ILE A 125 -22.04 10.92 -15.16
CA ILE A 125 -21.33 11.71 -16.18
C ILE A 125 -21.78 11.32 -17.58
N THR A 126 -21.89 10.01 -17.87
CA THR A 126 -22.29 9.55 -19.21
C THR A 126 -23.75 9.94 -19.50
N LEU A 127 -24.65 9.79 -18.53
CA LEU A 127 -26.04 10.22 -18.64
C LEU A 127 -26.14 11.72 -18.95
N ALA A 128 -25.47 12.56 -18.17
CA ALA A 128 -25.49 14.01 -18.35
C ALA A 128 -24.99 14.43 -19.73
N VAL A 129 -23.95 13.76 -20.23
CA VAL A 129 -23.36 14.02 -21.53
C VAL A 129 -24.27 13.55 -22.68
N VAL A 130 -24.95 12.40 -22.54
CA VAL A 130 -25.87 11.89 -23.58
C VAL A 130 -27.14 12.74 -23.65
N VAL A 131 -27.69 13.16 -22.51
CA VAL A 131 -28.89 14.02 -22.46
C VAL A 131 -28.58 15.44 -22.97
N GLY A 132 -27.32 15.89 -22.89
CA GLY A 132 -26.89 17.17 -23.46
C GLY A 132 -26.73 17.17 -24.98
N ALA A 133 -26.87 16.03 -25.65
CA ALA A 133 -26.83 15.95 -27.11
C ALA A 133 -28.17 16.41 -27.72
N PRO A 134 -28.20 16.83 -29.01
CA PRO A 134 -29.45 17.17 -29.68
C PRO A 134 -30.48 16.03 -29.60
N ALA A 135 -31.75 16.40 -29.46
CA ALA A 135 -32.86 15.45 -29.31
C ALA A 135 -32.85 14.41 -30.45
N GLY A 136 -32.81 13.13 -30.08
CA GLY A 136 -32.83 12.00 -31.02
C GLY A 136 -31.48 11.58 -31.61
N ASP A 137 -30.37 12.20 -31.22
CA ASP A 137 -29.03 11.79 -31.69
C ASP A 137 -28.50 10.53 -30.98
N MET A 138 -29.00 9.39 -31.46
CA MET A 138 -28.60 8.05 -31.02
C MET A 138 -27.13 7.71 -31.36
N ASN A 139 -26.59 8.31 -32.42
CA ASN A 139 -25.23 8.00 -32.90
C ASN A 139 -24.18 8.45 -31.89
N THR A 140 -24.36 9.63 -31.32
CA THR A 140 -23.44 10.16 -30.30
C THR A 140 -23.33 9.19 -29.11
N ALA A 141 -24.45 8.68 -28.58
CA ALA A 141 -24.39 7.75 -27.45
C ALA A 141 -23.69 6.42 -27.78
N LEU A 142 -23.90 5.88 -28.99
CA LEU A 142 -23.28 4.63 -29.44
C LEU A 142 -21.77 4.78 -29.62
N TRP A 143 -21.33 5.86 -30.28
CA TRP A 143 -19.90 6.16 -30.43
C TRP A 143 -19.21 6.38 -29.08
N ARG A 144 -19.88 7.03 -28.12
CA ARG A 144 -19.34 7.20 -26.75
C ARG A 144 -19.10 5.86 -26.05
N GLY A 145 -20.03 4.90 -26.21
CA GLY A 145 -19.84 3.54 -25.70
C GLY A 145 -18.59 2.88 -26.31
N GLY A 146 -18.48 2.93 -27.64
CA GLY A 146 -17.34 2.38 -28.38
C GLY A 146 -16.00 3.03 -28.00
N ASP A 147 -15.97 4.35 -27.90
CA ASP A 147 -14.78 5.13 -27.55
C ASP A 147 -14.26 4.87 -26.15
N VAL A 148 -15.16 4.73 -25.18
CA VAL A 148 -14.77 4.40 -23.81
C VAL A 148 -14.27 2.95 -23.73
N ILE A 149 -14.86 2.02 -24.48
CA ILE A 149 -14.35 0.66 -24.59
C ILE A 149 -12.93 0.68 -25.20
N LEU A 150 -12.74 1.38 -26.31
CA LEU A 150 -11.45 1.53 -26.98
C LEU A 150 -10.40 2.13 -26.04
N GLY A 151 -10.72 3.25 -25.37
CA GLY A 151 -9.83 3.89 -24.41
C GLY A 151 -9.49 3.00 -23.22
N SER A 152 -10.45 2.20 -22.74
CA SER A 152 -10.24 1.25 -21.63
C SER A 152 -9.36 0.07 -22.05
N LEU A 153 -9.55 -0.46 -23.26
CA LEU A 153 -8.71 -1.50 -23.84
C LEU A 153 -7.27 -1.01 -24.06
N LEU A 154 -7.10 0.20 -24.61
CA LEU A 154 -5.78 0.83 -24.78
C LEU A 154 -5.11 1.09 -23.44
N ALA A 155 -5.86 1.58 -22.44
CA ALA A 155 -5.33 1.77 -21.09
C ALA A 155 -4.83 0.45 -20.48
N MET A 156 -5.59 -0.64 -20.65
CA MET A 156 -5.14 -1.98 -20.23
C MET A 156 -3.92 -2.44 -21.03
N LEU A 157 -3.90 -2.26 -22.35
CA LEU A 157 -2.77 -2.64 -23.20
C LEU A 157 -1.47 -1.93 -22.77
N PHE A 158 -1.47 -0.60 -22.68
CA PHE A 158 -0.29 0.17 -22.25
C PHE A 158 0.11 -0.12 -20.80
N THR A 159 -0.84 -0.52 -19.96
CA THR A 159 -0.56 -1.00 -18.61
C THR A 159 0.06 -2.39 -18.60
N GLY A 160 -0.21 -3.20 -19.61
CA GLY A 160 0.25 -4.59 -19.72
C GLY A 160 1.64 -4.70 -20.33
N VAL A 161 2.00 -3.79 -21.25
CA VAL A 161 3.33 -3.73 -21.87
C VAL A 161 4.42 -3.44 -20.82
N TRP A 162 4.14 -2.54 -19.87
CA TRP A 162 5.04 -2.24 -18.75
C TRP A 162 4.30 -2.21 -17.41
N PRO A 163 4.01 -3.39 -16.83
CA PRO A 163 3.18 -3.48 -15.64
C PRO A 163 3.96 -3.04 -14.41
N GLN A 164 3.56 -1.91 -13.83
CA GLN A 164 3.97 -1.56 -12.48
C GLN A 164 3.17 -2.44 -11.51
N ARG A 165 3.88 -3.24 -10.71
CA ARG A 165 3.26 -4.22 -9.81
C ARG A 165 3.26 -3.70 -8.38
N ALA A 166 2.08 -3.63 -7.79
CA ALA A 166 1.91 -3.22 -6.40
C ALA A 166 2.60 -4.19 -5.45
N PHE A 167 2.64 -5.49 -5.76
CA PHE A 167 3.30 -6.47 -4.91
C PHE A 167 4.83 -6.26 -4.82
N LEU A 168 5.48 -5.92 -5.95
CA LEU A 168 6.92 -5.59 -5.95
C LEU A 168 7.19 -4.32 -5.15
N HIS A 169 6.36 -3.29 -5.36
CA HIS A 169 6.45 -2.05 -4.59
C HIS A 169 6.27 -2.33 -3.09
N TRP A 170 5.28 -3.14 -2.72
CA TRP A 170 5.02 -3.53 -1.34
C TRP A 170 6.20 -4.29 -0.72
N ARG A 171 6.82 -5.24 -1.43
CA ARG A 171 8.01 -5.97 -0.96
C ARG A 171 9.19 -5.03 -0.69
N ILE A 172 9.47 -4.13 -1.63
CA ILE A 172 10.58 -3.16 -1.50
C ILE A 172 10.31 -2.20 -0.34
N GLN A 173 9.08 -1.68 -0.23
CA GLN A 173 8.70 -0.78 0.86
C GLN A 173 8.78 -1.48 2.22
N LEU A 174 8.37 -2.74 2.31
CA LEU A 174 8.49 -3.54 3.53
C LEU A 174 9.96 -3.71 3.94
N ALA A 175 10.83 -4.07 3.00
CA ALA A 175 12.26 -4.22 3.25
C ALA A 175 12.89 -2.91 3.72
N HIS A 176 12.50 -1.78 3.13
CA HIS A 176 12.93 -0.45 3.57
C HIS A 176 12.42 -0.12 4.98
N CYS A 177 11.17 -0.42 5.32
CA CYS A 177 10.63 -0.23 6.67
C CYS A 177 11.40 -1.05 7.71
N VAL A 178 11.67 -2.33 7.43
CA VAL A 178 12.46 -3.21 8.33
C VAL A 178 13.90 -2.71 8.48
N THR A 179 14.52 -2.26 7.39
CA THR A 179 15.88 -1.70 7.41
C THR A 179 15.93 -0.38 8.18
N ALA A 180 14.94 0.50 7.98
CA ALA A 180 14.84 1.77 8.68
C ALA A 180 14.56 1.57 10.18
N TYR A 181 13.71 0.60 10.53
CA TYR A 181 13.52 0.15 11.91
C TYR A 181 14.86 -0.24 12.52
N ASN A 182 15.64 -1.11 11.85
CA ASN A 182 16.94 -1.55 12.36
C ASN A 182 17.92 -0.38 12.58
N ARG A 183 17.95 0.60 11.68
CA ARG A 183 18.79 1.80 11.83
C ARG A 183 18.38 2.64 13.04
N VAL A 184 17.08 2.85 13.25
CA VAL A 184 16.59 3.60 14.42
C VAL A 184 16.87 2.82 15.70
N TYR A 185 16.65 1.50 15.70
CA TYR A 185 16.97 0.61 16.81
C TYR A 185 18.46 0.70 17.20
N GLN A 186 19.37 0.56 16.22
CA GLN A 186 20.81 0.70 16.43
C GLN A 186 21.21 2.09 16.92
N ALA A 187 20.62 3.15 16.36
CA ALA A 187 20.90 4.51 16.76
C ALA A 187 20.37 4.82 18.18
N ALA A 188 19.28 4.19 18.61
CA ALA A 188 18.67 4.46 19.91
C ALA A 188 19.30 3.68 21.06
N LEU A 189 19.80 2.48 20.78
CA LEU A 189 20.30 1.52 21.77
C LEU A 189 21.82 1.33 21.67
N SER A 190 22.52 2.28 21.03
CA SER A 190 23.97 2.20 20.88
C SER A 190 24.65 2.35 22.24
N PRO A 191 25.55 1.43 22.64
CA PRO A 191 26.30 1.54 23.90
C PRO A 191 27.22 2.76 23.99
N ASN A 192 27.51 3.39 22.85
CA ASN A 192 28.41 4.54 22.75
C ASN A 192 27.69 5.87 23.00
N LEU A 193 26.40 5.85 23.34
CA LEU A 193 25.62 7.06 23.60
C LEU A 193 25.50 7.32 25.09
N LEU A 194 25.88 8.53 25.49
CA LEU A 194 25.74 9.02 26.86
C LEU A 194 24.41 9.74 27.09
N GLU A 195 23.81 10.28 26.02
CA GLU A 195 22.57 11.05 26.06
C GLU A 195 21.54 10.51 25.06
N ARG A 196 20.25 10.69 25.40
CA ARG A 196 19.14 10.23 24.57
C ARG A 196 19.20 10.90 23.19
N PRO A 197 19.27 10.12 22.10
CA PRO A 197 19.27 10.67 20.75
C PRO A 197 17.88 11.21 20.37
N ARG A 198 17.85 12.31 19.60
CA ARG A 198 16.60 12.91 19.08
C ARG A 198 16.08 12.13 17.87
N LEU A 199 15.25 11.12 18.11
CA LEU A 199 14.77 10.20 17.08
C LEU A 199 13.30 10.37 16.69
N ASP A 200 12.57 11.31 17.29
CA ASP A 200 11.12 11.47 17.09
C ASP A 200 10.75 11.67 15.62
N LYS A 201 11.51 12.50 14.89
CA LYS A 201 11.32 12.71 13.44
C LYS A 201 11.55 11.42 12.63
N HIS A 202 12.47 10.56 13.06
CA HIS A 202 12.76 9.30 12.38
C HIS A 202 11.67 8.27 12.66
N LEU A 203 11.19 8.18 13.90
CA LEU A 203 10.05 7.33 14.29
C LEU A 203 8.75 7.76 13.56
N GLN A 204 8.47 9.07 13.50
CA GLN A 204 7.33 9.59 12.75
C GLN A 204 7.41 9.29 11.25
N ARG A 205 8.60 9.42 10.63
CA ARG A 205 8.81 9.03 9.22
C ARG A 205 8.57 7.54 9.02
N LEU A 206 9.13 6.69 9.90
CA LEU A 206 8.95 5.25 9.86
C LEU A 206 7.47 4.85 9.96
N LEU A 207 6.73 5.44 10.90
CA LEU A 207 5.30 5.22 11.06
C LEU A 207 4.51 5.67 9.82
N ASN A 208 4.82 6.85 9.27
CA ASN A 208 4.19 7.35 8.06
C ASN A 208 4.42 6.43 6.86
N ASP A 209 5.63 5.87 6.73
CA ASP A 209 5.96 4.94 5.65
C ASP A 209 5.22 3.61 5.80
N VAL A 210 5.09 3.09 7.02
CA VAL A 210 4.23 1.94 7.32
C VAL A 210 2.78 2.26 6.96
N VAL A 211 2.23 3.41 7.34
CA VAL A 211 0.83 3.78 7.02
C VAL A 211 0.59 3.84 5.50
N LYS A 212 1.53 4.41 4.74
CA LYS A 212 1.43 4.49 3.27
C LYS A 212 1.41 3.11 2.60
N MET A 213 2.04 2.09 3.19
CA MET A 213 2.01 0.72 2.64
C MET A 213 0.60 0.15 2.54
N ARG A 214 -0.34 0.61 3.37
CA ARG A 214 -1.73 0.13 3.35
C ARG A 214 -2.39 0.31 1.97
N GLY A 215 -2.02 1.37 1.24
CA GLY A 215 -2.51 1.63 -0.12
C GLY A 215 -2.11 0.56 -1.15
N LEU A 216 -1.08 -0.24 -0.86
CA LEU A 216 -0.57 -1.29 -1.75
C LEU A 216 -1.24 -2.65 -1.49
N ILE A 217 -1.94 -2.83 -0.36
CA ILE A 217 -2.50 -4.13 0.05
C ILE A 217 -3.54 -4.64 -0.95
N THR A 218 -4.56 -3.83 -1.25
CA THR A 218 -5.63 -4.20 -2.17
C THR A 218 -5.10 -4.53 -3.58
N PRO A 219 -4.28 -3.68 -4.23
CA PRO A 219 -3.74 -4.02 -5.55
C PRO A 219 -2.78 -5.22 -5.50
N ALA A 220 -1.93 -5.35 -4.49
CA ALA A 220 -1.02 -6.48 -4.37
C ALA A 220 -1.79 -7.81 -4.21
N SER A 221 -2.86 -7.83 -3.42
CA SER A 221 -3.74 -8.99 -3.26
C SER A 221 -4.45 -9.36 -4.57
N LYS A 222 -4.94 -8.38 -5.33
CA LYS A 222 -5.54 -8.63 -6.65
C LYS A 222 -4.54 -9.18 -7.67
N GLU A 223 -3.30 -8.70 -7.65
CA GLU A 223 -2.23 -9.13 -8.58
C GLU A 223 -1.70 -10.54 -8.28
N THR A 224 -1.59 -10.90 -7.00
CA THR A 224 -0.97 -12.16 -6.55
C THR A 224 -1.98 -13.25 -6.19
N ARG A 225 -3.24 -12.88 -5.95
CA ARG A 225 -4.29 -13.73 -5.36
C ARG A 225 -4.00 -14.20 -3.93
N ILE A 226 -2.99 -13.65 -3.28
CA ILE A 226 -2.73 -13.86 -1.85
C ILE A 226 -3.86 -13.20 -1.05
N GLN A 227 -4.33 -13.88 0.00
CA GLN A 227 -5.40 -13.38 0.85
C GLN A 227 -5.05 -12.03 1.47
N LYS A 228 -5.99 -11.08 1.39
CA LYS A 228 -5.83 -9.72 1.95
C LYS A 228 -5.49 -9.73 3.44
N SER A 229 -6.01 -10.70 4.19
CA SER A 229 -5.75 -10.90 5.62
C SER A 229 -4.26 -11.10 5.94
N ILE A 230 -3.48 -11.73 5.06
CA ILE A 230 -2.04 -11.92 5.27
C ILE A 230 -1.31 -10.58 5.20
N PHE A 231 -1.63 -9.75 4.20
CA PHE A 231 -1.07 -8.41 4.08
C PHE A 231 -1.50 -7.51 5.25
N GLU A 232 -2.76 -7.60 5.69
CA GLU A 232 -3.25 -6.83 6.85
C GLU A 232 -2.60 -7.28 8.17
N ALA A 233 -2.32 -8.58 8.33
CA ALA A 233 -1.57 -9.09 9.46
C ALA A 233 -0.12 -8.55 9.45
N ILE A 234 0.59 -8.62 8.31
CA ILE A 234 1.94 -8.05 8.16
C ILE A 234 1.94 -6.54 8.45
N GLN A 235 0.95 -5.82 7.95
CA GLN A 235 0.77 -4.38 8.18
C GLN A 235 0.59 -4.07 9.67
N THR A 236 -0.21 -4.88 10.36
CA THR A 236 -0.47 -4.73 11.80
C THR A 236 0.80 -4.97 12.60
N ILE A 237 1.53 -6.04 12.30
CA ILE A 237 2.81 -6.36 12.96
C ILE A 237 3.83 -5.24 12.75
N ASN A 238 4.00 -4.73 11.52
CA ASN A 238 4.92 -3.60 11.28
C ASN A 238 4.58 -2.37 12.11
N ARG A 239 3.30 -1.99 12.17
CA ARG A 239 2.87 -0.85 12.98
C ARG A 239 3.16 -1.10 14.46
N ASN A 240 2.85 -2.30 14.95
CA ASN A 240 3.09 -2.67 16.34
C ASN A 240 4.59 -2.65 16.66
N LEU A 241 5.46 -3.15 15.76
CA LEU A 241 6.91 -3.07 15.90
C LEU A 241 7.36 -1.62 16.08
N VAL A 242 6.91 -0.69 15.24
CA VAL A 242 7.28 0.75 15.36
C VAL A 242 6.85 1.33 16.71
N CYS A 243 5.63 1.03 17.18
CA CYS A 243 5.16 1.48 18.48
C CYS A 243 5.98 0.87 19.63
N MET A 244 6.31 -0.42 19.54
CA MET A 244 7.15 -1.08 20.55
C MET A 244 8.56 -0.50 20.56
N LEU A 245 9.13 -0.17 19.40
CA LEU A 245 10.43 0.51 19.33
C LEU A 245 10.40 1.84 20.08
N GLU A 246 9.36 2.65 19.87
CA GLU A 246 9.20 3.92 20.60
C GLU A 246 9.12 3.69 22.12
N LEU A 247 8.32 2.72 22.56
CA LEU A 247 8.21 2.36 23.97
C LEU A 247 9.52 1.79 24.55
N GLN A 248 10.25 0.98 23.78
CA GLN A 248 11.56 0.44 24.17
C GLN A 248 12.58 1.56 24.37
N ILE A 249 12.62 2.52 23.44
CA ILE A 249 13.51 3.68 23.55
C ILE A 249 13.14 4.50 24.79
N ASN A 250 11.85 4.73 25.03
CA ASN A 250 11.41 5.45 26.22
C ASN A 250 11.78 4.72 27.52
N ALA A 251 11.61 3.40 27.58
CA ALA A 251 11.98 2.58 28.73
C ALA A 251 13.51 2.54 28.95
N HIS A 252 14.28 2.42 27.86
CA HIS A 252 15.74 2.37 27.92
C HIS A 252 16.35 3.67 28.48
N TRP A 253 15.78 4.81 28.07
CA TRP A 253 16.25 6.15 28.45
C TRP A 253 15.43 6.79 29.59
N ALA A 254 14.61 6.02 30.32
CA ALA A 254 13.69 6.55 31.32
C ALA A 254 14.41 7.21 32.51
N THR A 255 15.41 6.54 33.07
CA THR A 255 16.26 7.08 34.14
C THR A 255 17.73 6.76 33.88
N ARG A 256 18.64 7.58 34.40
CA ARG A 256 20.08 7.34 34.28
C ARG A 256 20.50 6.03 34.98
N ALA A 257 19.89 5.72 36.12
CA ALA A 257 20.16 4.50 36.88
C ALA A 257 19.75 3.24 36.09
N SER A 258 18.51 3.19 35.57
CA SER A 258 18.06 2.05 34.76
C SER A 258 18.91 1.85 33.52
N HIS A 259 19.27 2.96 32.85
CA HIS A 259 20.14 2.93 31.68
C HIS A 259 21.52 2.35 32.00
N PHE A 260 22.13 2.76 33.12
CA PHE A 260 23.43 2.25 33.54
C PHE A 260 23.41 0.73 33.80
N VAL A 261 22.38 0.22 34.48
CA VAL A 261 22.21 -1.23 34.70
C VAL A 261 22.07 -1.97 33.36
N MET A 262 21.24 -1.46 32.44
CA MET A 262 21.02 -2.08 31.12
C MET A 262 22.27 -2.07 30.24
N LEU A 263 23.12 -1.05 30.33
CA LEU A 263 24.39 -0.99 29.59
C LEU A 263 25.37 -2.10 29.99
N ASN A 264 25.35 -2.51 31.26
CA ASN A 264 26.25 -3.52 31.80
C ASN A 264 25.73 -4.96 31.64
N ALA A 265 24.47 -5.15 31.20
CA ALA A 265 23.89 -6.47 30.98
C ALA A 265 24.35 -7.10 29.65
N HIS A 266 25.11 -8.19 29.73
CA HIS A 266 25.70 -8.83 28.56
C HIS A 266 24.65 -9.59 27.73
N THR A 267 23.72 -10.30 28.37
CA THR A 267 22.64 -11.04 27.68
C THR A 267 21.69 -10.09 26.94
N LEU A 268 21.50 -8.88 27.46
CA LEU A 268 20.70 -7.84 26.81
C LEU A 268 21.34 -7.44 25.47
N ARG A 269 22.67 -7.27 25.47
CA ARG A 269 23.44 -6.90 24.29
C ARG A 269 23.42 -8.00 23.24
N GLU A 270 23.55 -9.26 23.64
CA GLU A 270 23.39 -10.40 22.72
C GLU A 270 22.01 -10.39 22.05
N THR A 271 20.96 -10.13 22.84
CA THR A 271 19.58 -10.11 22.34
C THR A 271 19.31 -8.94 21.41
N GLN A 272 19.89 -7.78 21.69
CA GLN A 272 19.88 -6.64 20.75
C GLN A 272 20.56 -7.01 19.43
N GLN A 273 21.72 -7.66 19.45
CA GLN A 273 22.43 -8.11 18.25
C GLN A 273 21.62 -9.15 17.46
N MET A 274 20.99 -10.12 18.14
CA MET A 274 20.13 -11.12 17.51
C MET A 274 18.90 -10.50 16.85
N THR A 275 18.30 -9.50 17.49
CA THR A 275 17.17 -8.74 16.93
C THR A 275 17.60 -8.02 15.64
N GLN A 276 18.76 -7.36 15.66
CA GLN A 276 19.34 -6.68 14.49
C GLN A 276 19.63 -7.66 13.35
N GLN A 277 20.22 -8.82 13.64
CA GLN A 277 20.47 -9.87 12.65
C GLN A 277 19.16 -10.39 12.05
N THR A 278 18.13 -10.61 12.87
CA THR A 278 16.81 -11.06 12.42
C THR A 278 16.17 -10.04 11.48
N LEU A 279 16.19 -8.75 11.82
CA LEU A 279 15.69 -7.67 10.96
C LEU A 279 16.43 -7.64 9.62
N LEU A 280 17.76 -7.77 9.64
CA LEU A 280 18.56 -7.83 8.41
C LEU A 280 18.22 -9.06 7.58
N THR A 281 18.09 -10.25 8.18
CA THR A 281 17.70 -11.49 7.49
C THR A 281 16.33 -11.35 6.83
N ILE A 282 15.34 -10.79 7.54
CA ILE A 282 14.01 -10.51 6.98
C ILE A 282 14.10 -9.53 5.80
N ALA A 283 14.88 -8.45 5.93
CA ALA A 283 15.08 -7.49 4.86
C ALA A 283 15.71 -8.13 3.61
N HIS A 284 16.75 -8.95 3.77
CA HIS A 284 17.38 -9.67 2.67
C HIS A 284 16.43 -10.67 2.02
N ALA A 285 15.69 -11.45 2.82
CA ALA A 285 14.71 -12.40 2.33
C ALA A 285 13.61 -11.74 1.46
N LEU A 286 13.21 -10.51 1.80
CA LEU A 286 12.24 -9.74 1.00
C LEU A 286 12.80 -9.34 -0.38
N PHE A 287 14.12 -9.16 -0.52
CA PHE A 287 14.78 -8.93 -1.81
C PHE A 287 15.00 -10.23 -2.58
N GLU A 288 15.50 -11.27 -1.92
CA GLU A 288 15.85 -12.54 -2.56
C GLU A 288 14.63 -13.39 -2.92
N GLY A 289 13.51 -13.24 -2.20
CA GLY A 289 12.29 -14.02 -2.43
C GLY A 289 12.30 -15.42 -1.81
N ASN A 290 13.36 -15.80 -1.08
CA ASN A 290 13.49 -17.09 -0.40
C ASN A 290 13.58 -16.92 1.13
N PRO A 291 12.48 -16.57 1.82
CA PRO A 291 12.50 -16.41 3.27
C PRO A 291 12.61 -17.78 3.96
N GLN A 292 13.58 -17.91 4.85
CA GLN A 292 13.59 -18.97 5.87
C GLN A 292 12.89 -18.46 7.13
N PRO A 293 12.05 -19.27 7.79
CA PRO A 293 11.41 -18.86 9.03
C PRO A 293 12.48 -18.65 10.10
N VAL A 294 12.52 -17.45 10.70
CA VAL A 294 13.35 -17.16 11.85
C VAL A 294 12.57 -17.51 13.12
N LEU A 295 13.15 -18.34 13.98
CA LEU A 295 12.60 -18.69 15.28
C LEU A 295 13.04 -17.68 16.33
N ALA A 296 12.12 -17.21 17.17
CA ALA A 296 12.48 -16.41 18.33
C ALA A 296 13.20 -17.32 19.35
N ASN A 297 14.38 -16.91 19.81
CA ASN A 297 15.12 -17.67 20.81
C ASN A 297 14.60 -17.36 22.22
N THR A 298 13.43 -17.91 22.55
CA THR A 298 12.74 -17.69 23.83
C THR A 298 13.60 -18.09 25.04
N GLY A 299 14.52 -19.05 24.88
CA GLY A 299 15.44 -19.47 25.95
C GLY A 299 16.33 -18.33 26.45
N LYS A 300 16.95 -17.58 25.52
CA LYS A 300 17.82 -16.44 25.87
C LYS A 300 17.12 -15.31 26.60
N LEU A 301 15.79 -15.18 26.44
CA LEU A 301 15.01 -14.13 27.10
C LEU A 301 14.85 -14.40 28.61
N ASN A 302 14.81 -15.67 29.03
CA ASN A 302 14.78 -16.03 30.44
C ASN A 302 16.13 -15.73 31.11
N ASP A 303 17.23 -15.96 30.39
CA ASP A 303 18.59 -15.65 30.85
C ASP A 303 18.76 -14.15 31.10
N ILE A 304 18.16 -13.29 30.25
CA ILE A 304 18.14 -11.83 30.45
C ILE A 304 17.44 -11.42 31.73
N ALA A 305 16.26 -11.98 32.00
CA ALA A 305 15.51 -11.65 33.20
C ALA A 305 16.25 -12.09 34.47
N ALA A 306 17.01 -13.18 34.40
CA ALA A 306 17.85 -13.65 35.49
C ALA A 306 19.07 -12.74 35.72
N GLU A 307 19.83 -12.40 34.66
CA GLU A 307 21.00 -11.51 34.76
C GLU A 307 20.60 -10.12 35.29
N LEU A 308 19.52 -9.54 34.76
CA LEU A 308 19.08 -8.21 35.18
C LEU A 308 18.65 -8.18 36.65
N ARG A 309 17.98 -9.23 37.15
CA ARG A 309 17.66 -9.34 38.59
C ARG A 309 18.93 -9.40 39.44
N GLN A 310 19.96 -10.12 38.99
CA GLN A 310 21.23 -10.18 39.70
C GLN A 310 21.91 -8.80 39.74
N LEU A 311 22.02 -8.12 38.59
CA LEU A 311 22.63 -6.78 38.51
C LEU A 311 21.87 -5.73 39.32
N MET A 312 20.54 -5.83 39.38
CA MET A 312 19.71 -4.95 40.22
C MET A 312 19.98 -5.17 41.72
N ASN A 313 20.11 -6.43 42.16
CA ASN A 313 20.42 -6.76 43.55
C ASN A 313 21.83 -6.31 43.96
N GLU A 314 22.79 -6.34 43.04
CA GLU A 314 24.17 -5.90 43.27
C GLU A 314 24.30 -4.37 43.38
N GLN A 315 23.38 -3.60 42.78
CA GLN A 315 23.45 -2.12 42.72
C GLN A 315 22.79 -1.37 43.89
N GLN A 316 22.17 -2.04 44.90
CA GLN A 316 21.51 -1.41 46.06
C GLN A 316 20.78 -0.08 45.74
N GLY A 317 19.97 -0.05 44.68
CA GLY A 317 19.39 1.18 44.12
C GLY A 317 17.86 1.18 44.04
N ASP A 318 17.26 2.31 44.40
CA ASP A 318 15.83 2.69 44.39
C ASP A 318 14.86 1.82 43.57
N ALA A 319 13.76 1.42 44.21
CA ALA A 319 12.60 0.74 43.59
C ALA A 319 12.05 1.46 42.33
N VAL A 320 12.38 2.74 42.15
CA VAL A 320 12.01 3.58 41.01
C VAL A 320 12.71 3.14 39.70
N ALA A 321 13.87 2.50 39.76
CA ALA A 321 14.62 2.04 38.58
C ALA A 321 14.15 0.69 38.03
N GLU A 322 13.36 -0.08 38.79
CA GLU A 322 12.94 -1.44 38.41
C GLU A 322 11.90 -1.46 37.29
N THR A 323 10.92 -0.55 37.36
CA THR A 323 9.78 -0.52 36.42
C THR A 323 10.21 -0.32 34.96
N PRO A 324 11.10 0.64 34.64
CA PRO A 324 11.61 0.79 33.27
C PRO A 324 12.39 -0.41 32.75
N ILE A 325 13.17 -1.08 33.62
CA ILE A 325 13.97 -2.26 33.25
C ILE A 325 13.03 -3.41 32.87
N HIS A 326 12.04 -3.73 33.72
CA HIS A 326 11.05 -4.77 33.43
C HIS A 326 10.25 -4.45 32.16
N GLY A 327 9.86 -3.18 31.97
CA GLY A 327 9.19 -2.72 30.75
C GLY A 327 10.05 -2.94 29.51
N TYR A 328 11.34 -2.59 29.55
CA TYR A 328 12.26 -2.78 28.43
C TYR A 328 12.44 -4.27 28.07
N VAL A 329 12.63 -5.13 29.08
CA VAL A 329 12.79 -6.58 28.86
C VAL A 329 11.54 -7.16 28.22
N TRP A 330 10.36 -6.89 28.78
CA TRP A 330 9.10 -7.39 28.25
C TRP A 330 8.88 -6.93 26.80
N LEU A 331 9.15 -5.65 26.49
CA LEU A 331 9.04 -5.13 25.13
C LEU A 331 10.05 -5.79 24.17
N SER A 332 11.23 -6.16 24.66
CA SER A 332 12.23 -6.90 23.88
C SER A 332 11.78 -8.33 23.55
N MET A 333 11.15 -9.01 24.51
CA MET A 333 10.53 -10.31 24.28
C MET A 333 9.41 -10.22 23.25
N GLU A 334 8.52 -9.25 23.41
CA GLU A 334 7.39 -9.06 22.50
C GLU A 334 7.87 -8.66 21.09
N THR A 335 8.93 -7.85 20.98
CA THR A 335 9.56 -7.53 19.70
C THR A 335 10.09 -8.78 19.00
N ALA A 336 10.79 -9.68 19.70
CA ALA A 336 11.26 -10.93 19.14
C ALA A 336 10.11 -11.82 18.64
N ARG A 337 9.03 -11.93 19.43
CA ARG A 337 7.82 -12.68 19.06
C ARG A 337 7.13 -12.09 17.82
N GLN A 338 7.01 -10.77 17.74
CA GLN A 338 6.43 -10.09 16.58
C GLN A 338 7.29 -10.27 15.32
N LEU A 339 8.63 -10.29 15.45
CA LEU A 339 9.54 -10.56 14.33
C LEU A 339 9.44 -11.99 13.81
N GLU A 340 9.30 -12.98 14.69
CA GLU A 340 9.04 -14.37 14.31
C GLU A 340 7.71 -14.49 13.54
N LEU A 341 6.63 -13.91 14.08
CA LEU A 341 5.33 -13.88 13.40
C LEU A 341 5.42 -13.18 12.04
N LEU A 342 6.14 -12.05 11.96
CA LEU A 342 6.39 -11.35 10.71
C LEU A 342 7.12 -12.25 9.71
N SER A 343 8.16 -12.96 10.15
CA SER A 343 8.92 -13.90 9.32
C SER A 343 8.02 -15.01 8.77
N HIS A 344 7.16 -15.60 9.60
CA HIS A 344 6.22 -16.64 9.16
C HIS A 344 5.20 -16.13 8.14
N LEU A 345 4.65 -14.93 8.35
CA LEU A 345 3.71 -14.34 7.41
C LEU A 345 4.37 -13.96 6.08
N ILE A 346 5.60 -13.44 6.12
CA ILE A 346 6.40 -13.18 4.91
C ILE A 346 6.68 -14.49 4.16
N CYS A 347 7.04 -15.56 4.88
CA CYS A 347 7.18 -16.89 4.28
C CYS A 347 5.89 -17.32 3.58
N ARG A 348 4.74 -17.15 4.22
CA ARG A 348 3.44 -17.50 3.63
C ARG A 348 3.08 -16.63 2.42
N ALA A 349 3.46 -15.36 2.42
CA ALA A 349 3.24 -14.44 1.30
C ALA A 349 4.18 -14.68 0.11
N LEU A 350 5.36 -15.27 0.35
CA LEU A 350 6.36 -15.56 -0.69
C LEU A 350 6.35 -17.03 -1.15
N ARG A 351 5.70 -17.93 -0.40
CA ARG A 351 5.50 -19.34 -0.80
C ARG A 351 4.51 -19.45 -1.96
N LYS A 352 4.78 -20.41 -2.84
CA LYS A 352 3.96 -20.76 -4.02
C LYS A 352 2.56 -21.22 -3.64
#